data_AF-A0A5N5PGH0-F1
#
_entry.id   AF-A0A5N5PGH0-F1
#
_cell.length_a   1.000
_cell.length_b   1.000
_cell.length_c   1.000
_cell.angle_alpha   90.00
_cell.angle_beta   90.00
_cell.angle_gamma   90.00
#
_symmetry.space_group_name_H-M   'P 1'
#
loop_
_entity.id
_entity.type
_entity.pdbx_description
1 polymer ?
#
loop_
_entity_poly.entity_id
_entity_poly.type
_entity_poly.pdbx_seq_one_letter_code
_entity_poly.pdbx_strand_id
1 'polypeptide(L)'
;MAMAESTAAVGQICVAPLSSPYSLLPRAHTYALVAALIVPLPRGWLFRAALAAFTTRTAIFAIDAAVILHTVSDMTTSTSEPVPVDAVVVLELLGLAVIVACWLLVTSTRVSESSARPLIRIWAAVVTIGSILAFVSVAKLGKWAAVSAASTESENVYCEGVWMDEQDVFGAGRNVSVLGLMGRKFAWLEHRVGIPPLVFSVVALFGISVSNKQRMMARRSEVERGPDEIIIDTSGTLRSRLHSLQRALRILLSLALPAMAIFMVVSAEQYLLAKSSNIPSEEKMSSVGQWGVWAATGAVLVATLVNAVREKMGVQKVDVKWAEDESPSVIP
;
A
#
# COMPACT_ATOMS: atom_id res chain seq x y z
N MET A 1 39.13 -16.12 -36.58
CA MET A 1 38.91 -16.40 -35.14
C MET A 1 37.51 -15.90 -34.82
N ALA A 2 36.49 -16.72 -35.09
CA ALA A 2 35.10 -16.39 -34.84
C ALA A 2 34.80 -16.72 -33.38
N MET A 3 34.42 -15.73 -32.57
CA MET A 3 33.89 -15.97 -31.24
C MET A 3 32.52 -16.63 -31.41
N ALA A 4 32.44 -17.91 -31.08
CA ALA A 4 31.17 -18.60 -30.89
C ALA A 4 30.49 -17.99 -29.66
N GLU A 5 29.59 -17.04 -29.91
CA GLU A 5 28.69 -16.51 -28.91
C GLU A 5 27.74 -17.64 -28.52
N SER A 6 28.03 -18.29 -27.40
CA SER A 6 27.16 -19.26 -26.76
C SER A 6 25.87 -18.54 -26.38
N THR A 7 24.87 -18.57 -27.25
CA THR A 7 23.49 -18.18 -26.95
C THR A 7 22.96 -19.18 -25.93
N ALA A 8 23.23 -18.92 -24.65
CA ALA A 8 22.60 -19.63 -23.56
C ALA A 8 21.08 -19.57 -23.80
N ALA A 9 20.43 -20.73 -23.83
CA ALA A 9 19.00 -20.83 -24.03
C ALA A 9 18.29 -19.88 -23.06
N VAL A 10 17.58 -18.88 -23.61
CA VAL A 10 16.82 -17.93 -22.82
C VAL A 10 15.62 -18.69 -22.26
N GLY A 11 15.51 -18.76 -20.93
CA GLY A 11 14.36 -19.40 -20.28
C GLY A 11 13.08 -18.62 -20.62
N GLN A 12 12.07 -19.32 -21.13
CA GLN A 12 10.74 -18.76 -21.35
C GLN A 12 9.80 -19.18 -20.22
N ILE A 13 8.91 -18.27 -19.83
CA ILE A 13 7.91 -18.51 -18.79
C ILE A 13 6.52 -18.12 -19.29
N CYS A 14 5.50 -18.85 -18.83
CA CYS A 14 4.10 -18.57 -19.11
C CYS A 14 3.60 -17.48 -18.15
N VAL A 15 3.09 -16.37 -18.69
CA VAL A 15 2.71 -15.18 -17.90
C VAL A 15 1.24 -14.86 -18.09
N ALA A 16 0.51 -14.64 -16.99
CA ALA A 16 -0.87 -14.20 -17.05
C ALA A 16 -0.95 -12.73 -17.52
N PRO A 17 -1.97 -12.38 -18.35
CA PRO A 17 -2.21 -10.98 -18.70
C PRO A 17 -2.52 -10.16 -17.45
N LEU A 18 -2.23 -8.86 -17.51
CA LEU A 18 -2.50 -7.96 -16.40
C LEU A 18 -4.01 -7.75 -16.26
N SER A 19 -4.57 -8.03 -15.08
CA SER A 19 -6.01 -7.93 -14.86
C SER A 19 -6.49 -6.48 -14.86
N SER A 20 -7.78 -6.29 -15.18
CA SER A 20 -8.39 -4.95 -15.31
C SER A 20 -8.11 -4.00 -14.13
N PRO A 21 -8.19 -4.41 -12.85
CA PRO A 21 -7.92 -3.54 -11.70
C PRO A 21 -6.51 -2.93 -11.64
N TYR A 22 -5.54 -3.56 -12.33
CA TYR A 22 -4.13 -3.20 -12.36
C TYR A 22 -3.68 -2.57 -13.67
N SER A 23 -4.60 -2.40 -14.62
CA SER A 23 -4.39 -1.67 -15.87
C SER A 23 -4.02 -0.20 -15.62
N LEU A 24 -3.62 0.50 -16.69
CA LEU A 24 -3.07 1.86 -16.61
C LEU A 24 -4.05 2.85 -15.97
N LEU A 25 -5.33 2.84 -16.36
CA LEU A 25 -6.29 3.84 -15.91
C LEU A 25 -6.58 3.75 -14.39
N PRO A 26 -6.84 2.56 -13.83
CA PRO A 26 -7.01 2.38 -12.40
C PRO A 26 -5.72 2.63 -11.57
N ARG A 27 -4.53 2.40 -12.13
CA ARG A 27 -3.26 2.81 -11.50
C ARG A 27 -3.13 4.33 -11.46
N ALA A 28 -3.31 4.99 -12.59
CA ALA A 28 -3.28 6.45 -12.69
C ALA A 28 -4.26 7.12 -11.72
N HIS A 29 -5.46 6.55 -11.55
CA HIS A 29 -6.42 6.96 -10.54
C HIS A 29 -5.84 6.88 -9.11
N THR A 30 -5.18 5.78 -8.79
CA THR A 30 -4.55 5.57 -7.47
C THR A 30 -3.45 6.61 -7.24
N TYR A 31 -2.63 6.89 -8.26
CA TYR A 31 -1.58 7.92 -8.18
C TYR A 31 -2.16 9.32 -7.97
N ALA A 32 -3.27 9.65 -8.64
CA ALA A 32 -3.97 10.92 -8.42
C ALA A 32 -4.49 11.04 -6.98
N LEU A 33 -5.03 9.96 -6.40
CA LEU A 33 -5.43 9.93 -5.00
C LEU A 33 -4.24 10.09 -4.04
N VAL A 34 -3.12 9.41 -4.29
CA VAL A 34 -1.89 9.57 -3.51
C VAL A 34 -1.42 11.03 -3.53
N ALA A 35 -1.38 11.64 -4.72
CA ALA A 35 -1.02 13.05 -4.87
C ALA A 35 -1.97 13.96 -4.06
N ALA A 36 -3.29 13.73 -4.15
CA ALA A 36 -4.28 14.50 -3.39
C ALA A 36 -4.14 14.35 -1.86
N LEU A 37 -3.64 13.22 -1.37
CA LEU A 37 -3.48 12.96 0.07
C LEU A 37 -2.14 13.44 0.63
N ILE A 38 -1.08 13.45 -0.19
CA ILE A 38 0.24 13.94 0.20
C ILE A 38 0.32 15.46 0.06
N VAL A 39 -0.21 16.03 -1.03
CA VAL A 39 -0.22 17.49 -1.23
C VAL A 39 -1.15 18.13 -0.19
N PRO A 40 -0.73 19.22 0.47
CA PRO A 40 -1.53 19.87 1.49
C PRO A 40 -2.76 20.62 0.91
N LEU A 41 -3.78 19.89 0.46
CA LEU A 41 -5.06 20.46 0.01
C LEU A 41 -5.80 21.18 1.16
N PRO A 42 -6.62 22.21 0.94
CA PRO A 42 -7.38 22.85 2.01
C PRO A 42 -8.27 21.84 2.77
N ARG A 43 -8.47 22.08 4.08
CA ARG A 43 -9.37 21.25 4.91
C ARG A 43 -10.77 21.30 4.28
N GLY A 44 -11.30 20.16 3.86
CA GLY A 44 -12.60 20.14 3.18
C GLY A 44 -13.06 18.76 2.75
N TRP A 45 -14.21 18.75 2.08
CA TRP A 45 -14.89 17.56 1.57
C TRP A 45 -14.02 16.76 0.59
N LEU A 46 -13.22 17.44 -0.23
CA LEU A 46 -12.35 16.82 -1.25
C LEU A 46 -11.31 15.87 -0.63
N PHE A 47 -10.64 16.31 0.44
CA PHE A 47 -9.67 15.46 1.14
C PHE A 47 -10.33 14.22 1.76
N ARG A 48 -11.55 14.37 2.32
CA ARG A 48 -12.30 13.26 2.90
C ARG A 48 -12.74 12.26 1.82
N ALA A 49 -13.18 12.75 0.67
CA ALA A 49 -13.55 11.92 -0.48
C ALA A 49 -12.35 11.14 -1.02
N ALA A 50 -11.21 11.83 -1.22
CA ALA A 50 -9.98 11.20 -1.67
C ALA A 50 -9.49 10.15 -0.67
N LEU A 51 -9.55 10.45 0.64
CA LEU A 51 -9.16 9.52 1.68
C LEU A 51 -10.07 8.28 1.69
N ALA A 52 -11.39 8.46 1.63
CA ALA A 52 -12.33 7.35 1.58
C ALA A 52 -12.08 6.45 0.36
N ALA A 53 -12.04 7.03 -0.85
CA ALA A 53 -11.79 6.29 -2.08
C ALA A 53 -10.45 5.53 -2.05
N PHE A 54 -9.40 6.19 -1.55
CA PHE A 54 -8.07 5.58 -1.42
C PHE A 54 -8.04 4.42 -0.41
N THR A 55 -8.63 4.63 0.77
CA THR A 55 -8.63 3.62 1.84
C THR A 55 -9.43 2.37 1.44
N THR A 56 -10.60 2.55 0.82
CA THR A 56 -11.41 1.42 0.32
C THR A 56 -10.66 0.63 -0.74
N ARG A 57 -10.07 1.33 -1.72
CA ARG A 57 -9.33 0.67 -2.82
C ARG A 57 -8.11 -0.10 -2.32
N THR A 58 -7.34 0.49 -1.42
CA THR A 58 -6.13 -0.15 -0.87
C THR A 58 -6.43 -1.28 0.10
N ALA A 59 -7.59 -1.26 0.77
CA ALA A 59 -8.07 -2.40 1.54
C ALA A 59 -8.41 -3.60 0.63
N ILE A 60 -9.01 -3.36 -0.54
CA ILE A 60 -9.27 -4.41 -1.53
C ILE A 60 -7.94 -5.01 -2.02
N PHE A 61 -6.92 -4.19 -2.33
CA PHE A 61 -5.60 -4.70 -2.70
C PHE A 61 -4.94 -5.51 -1.59
N ALA A 62 -5.15 -5.18 -0.32
CA ALA A 62 -4.61 -5.96 0.79
C ALA A 62 -5.25 -7.35 0.88
N ILE A 63 -6.55 -7.47 0.56
CA ILE A 63 -7.23 -8.76 0.43
C ILE A 63 -6.69 -9.52 -0.77
N ASP A 64 -6.55 -8.84 -1.92
CA ASP A 64 -6.04 -9.47 -3.13
C ASP A 64 -4.61 -10.00 -2.98
N ALA A 65 -3.76 -9.28 -2.23
CA ALA A 65 -2.43 -9.78 -1.87
C ALA A 65 -2.46 -11.14 -1.14
N ALA A 66 -3.48 -11.38 -0.30
CA ALA A 66 -3.66 -12.66 0.39
C ALA A 66 -4.11 -13.76 -0.57
N VAL A 67 -5.02 -13.43 -1.50
CA VAL A 67 -5.48 -14.36 -2.55
C VAL A 67 -4.32 -14.74 -3.46
N ILE A 68 -3.56 -13.76 -3.94
CA ILE A 68 -2.36 -13.98 -4.76
C ILE A 68 -1.35 -14.85 -4.00
N LEU A 69 -1.10 -14.58 -2.71
CA LEU A 69 -0.18 -15.42 -1.93
C LEU A 69 -0.63 -16.87 -1.87
N HIS A 70 -1.94 -17.11 -1.70
CA HIS A 70 -2.50 -18.46 -1.73
C HIS A 70 -2.25 -19.13 -3.07
N THR A 71 -2.61 -18.47 -4.18
CA THR A 71 -2.40 -19.02 -5.54
C THR A 71 -0.93 -19.35 -5.82
N VAL A 72 -0.01 -18.44 -5.50
CA VAL A 72 1.44 -18.65 -5.70
C VAL A 72 2.00 -19.73 -4.77
N SER A 73 1.39 -19.94 -3.60
CA SER A 73 1.82 -21.01 -2.68
C SER A 73 1.39 -22.40 -3.15
N ASP A 74 0.28 -22.48 -3.89
CA ASP A 74 -0.28 -23.72 -4.42
C ASP A 74 0.32 -24.13 -5.76
N MET A 75 1.14 -23.29 -6.40
CA MET A 75 1.87 -23.63 -7.63
C MET A 75 2.88 -24.77 -7.39
N THR A 76 2.38 -26.01 -7.40
CA THR A 76 3.16 -27.23 -7.20
C THR A 76 3.85 -27.63 -8.50
N THR A 77 4.99 -27.01 -8.82
CA THR A 77 5.96 -27.44 -9.86
C THR A 77 5.43 -27.60 -11.30
N SER A 78 4.14 -27.43 -11.58
CA SER A 78 3.58 -27.47 -12.93
C SER A 78 4.02 -26.21 -13.68
N THR A 79 4.80 -26.41 -14.74
CA THR A 79 5.31 -25.32 -15.60
C THR A 79 4.23 -24.67 -16.48
N SER A 80 3.02 -25.24 -16.48
CA SER A 80 1.89 -24.79 -17.31
C SER A 80 1.04 -23.69 -16.68
N GLU A 81 1.14 -23.46 -15.37
CA GLU A 81 0.32 -22.43 -14.71
C GLU A 81 0.88 -21.03 -14.97
N PRO A 82 0.04 -20.08 -15.43
CA PRO A 82 0.51 -18.75 -15.78
C PRO A 82 0.88 -17.95 -14.53
N VAL A 83 2.03 -17.30 -14.58
CA VAL A 83 2.54 -16.45 -13.49
C VAL A 83 1.65 -15.20 -13.30
N PRO A 84 1.09 -14.96 -12.10
CA PRO A 84 0.29 -13.76 -11.83
C PRO A 84 1.18 -12.53 -11.67
N VAL A 85 1.32 -11.73 -12.74
CA VAL A 85 2.08 -10.46 -12.73
C VAL A 85 1.45 -9.42 -11.80
N ASP A 86 0.15 -9.56 -11.54
CA ASP A 86 -0.63 -8.71 -10.64
C ASP A 86 0.03 -8.57 -9.26
N ALA A 87 0.75 -9.59 -8.78
CA ALA A 87 1.50 -9.57 -7.53
C ALA A 87 2.46 -8.36 -7.42
N VAL A 88 3.13 -8.02 -8.52
CA VAL A 88 4.09 -6.90 -8.59
C VAL A 88 3.39 -5.57 -8.47
N VAL A 89 2.26 -5.41 -9.17
CA VAL A 89 1.48 -4.16 -9.15
C VAL A 89 0.80 -3.98 -7.79
N VAL A 90 0.25 -5.06 -7.20
CA VAL A 90 -0.34 -5.03 -5.86
C VAL A 90 0.69 -4.61 -4.80
N LEU A 91 1.91 -5.15 -4.87
CA LEU A 91 3.00 -4.76 -3.97
C LEU A 91 3.30 -3.25 -4.06
N GLU A 92 3.35 -2.70 -5.27
CA GLU A 92 3.60 -1.28 -5.50
C GLU A 92 2.47 -0.40 -4.94
N LEU A 93 1.23 -0.69 -5.30
CA LEU A 93 0.06 0.09 -4.87
C LEU A 93 -0.13 0.04 -3.35
N LEU A 94 0.13 -1.10 -2.71
CA LEU A 94 0.14 -1.22 -1.25
C LEU A 94 1.31 -0.49 -0.63
N GLY A 95 2.47 -0.48 -1.27
CA GLY A 95 3.60 0.31 -0.80
C GLY A 95 3.31 1.83 -0.82
N LEU A 96 2.63 2.33 -1.85
CA LEU A 96 2.12 3.71 -1.85
C LEU A 96 1.11 3.93 -0.73
N ALA A 97 0.24 2.95 -0.45
CA ALA A 97 -0.71 3.01 0.66
C ALA A 97 0.00 3.13 2.01
N VAL A 98 1.07 2.38 2.23
CA VAL A 98 1.91 2.46 3.42
C VAL A 98 2.59 3.83 3.54
N ILE A 99 3.12 4.40 2.44
CA ILE A 99 3.70 5.75 2.44
C ILE A 99 2.65 6.80 2.84
N VAL A 100 1.43 6.71 2.27
CA VAL A 100 0.32 7.60 2.64
C VAL A 100 -0.08 7.38 4.11
N ALA A 101 -0.09 6.14 4.60
CA ALA A 101 -0.36 5.85 6.01
C ALA A 101 0.69 6.50 6.93
N CYS A 102 1.98 6.38 6.60
CA CYS A 102 3.05 7.09 7.29
C CYS A 102 2.85 8.60 7.28
N TRP A 103 2.50 9.15 6.11
CA TRP A 103 2.23 10.59 5.95
C TRP A 103 1.12 11.04 6.90
N LEU A 104 -0.02 10.36 6.86
CA LEU A 104 -1.21 10.69 7.67
C LEU A 104 -1.00 10.49 9.17
N LEU A 105 -0.24 9.48 9.58
CA LEU A 105 -0.04 9.15 11.00
C LEU A 105 1.11 9.93 11.66
N VAL A 106 2.18 10.22 10.92
CA VAL A 106 3.43 10.77 11.49
C VAL A 106 3.62 12.25 11.16
N THR A 107 3.29 12.67 9.94
CA THR A 107 3.57 14.04 9.47
C THR A 107 2.35 14.96 9.52
N SER A 108 1.17 14.44 9.20
CA SER A 108 -0.06 15.24 9.07
C SER A 108 -0.63 15.61 10.43
N THR A 109 -0.62 16.91 10.75
CA THR A 109 -1.33 17.45 11.93
C THR A 109 -2.85 17.30 11.78
N ARG A 110 -3.37 17.31 10.55
CA ARG A 110 -4.81 17.29 10.23
C ARG A 110 -5.51 16.04 10.76
N VAL A 111 -4.87 14.89 10.61
CA VAL A 111 -5.41 13.61 11.05
C VAL A 111 -5.23 13.41 12.55
N SER A 112 -4.17 14.01 13.12
CA SER A 112 -3.86 13.86 14.55
C SER A 112 -4.97 14.37 15.48
N GLU A 113 -5.70 15.40 15.04
CA GLU A 113 -6.81 16.05 15.75
C GLU A 113 -8.19 15.45 15.44
N SER A 114 -8.30 14.60 14.41
CA SER A 114 -9.59 14.06 13.96
C SER A 114 -10.06 12.87 14.79
N SER A 115 -11.38 12.78 15.01
CA SER A 115 -12.06 11.60 15.58
C SER A 115 -11.90 10.34 14.73
N ALA A 116 -11.56 10.47 13.44
CA ALA A 116 -11.34 9.35 12.51
C ALA A 116 -9.96 8.67 12.65
N ARG A 117 -9.09 9.16 13.55
CA ARG A 117 -7.76 8.61 13.78
C ARG A 117 -7.71 7.09 14.08
N PRO A 118 -8.58 6.47 14.90
CA PRO A 118 -8.53 5.02 15.11
C PRO A 118 -8.82 4.24 13.83
N LEU A 119 -9.75 4.71 13.00
CA LEU A 119 -10.07 4.07 11.71
C LEU A 119 -8.84 4.08 10.78
N ILE A 120 -8.13 5.21 10.71
CA ILE A 120 -6.90 5.34 9.92
C ILE A 120 -5.80 4.40 10.42
N ARG A 121 -5.71 4.11 11.74
CA ARG A 121 -4.76 3.12 12.27
C ARG A 121 -5.11 1.70 11.87
N ILE A 122 -6.39 1.35 11.94
CA ILE A 122 -6.88 0.02 11.53
C ILE A 122 -6.57 -0.17 10.05
N TRP A 123 -6.92 0.80 9.21
CA TRP A 123 -6.58 0.79 7.79
C TRP A 123 -5.07 0.68 7.55
N ALA A 124 -4.25 1.48 8.25
CA ALA A 124 -2.79 1.44 8.14
C ALA A 124 -2.23 0.05 8.49
N ALA A 125 -2.78 -0.62 9.50
CA ALA A 125 -2.42 -1.99 9.84
C ALA A 125 -2.81 -2.99 8.73
N VAL A 126 -4.01 -2.86 8.17
CA VAL A 126 -4.49 -3.70 7.06
C VAL A 126 -3.58 -3.58 5.84
N VAL A 127 -3.26 -2.36 5.39
CA VAL A 127 -2.38 -2.17 4.22
C VAL A 127 -0.94 -2.60 4.49
N THR A 128 -0.47 -2.48 5.74
CA THR A 128 0.85 -3.00 6.14
C THR A 128 0.90 -4.52 6.04
N ILE A 129 -0.12 -5.22 6.57
CA ILE A 129 -0.23 -6.67 6.45
C ILE A 129 -0.29 -7.07 4.98
N GLY A 130 -1.16 -6.43 4.20
CA GLY A 130 -1.25 -6.68 2.76
C GLY A 130 0.08 -6.47 2.02
N SER A 131 0.82 -5.40 2.34
CA SER A 131 2.12 -5.12 1.72
C SER A 131 3.15 -6.21 2.02
N ILE A 132 3.17 -6.74 3.25
CA ILE A 132 4.02 -7.88 3.63
C ILE A 132 3.60 -9.13 2.84
N LEU A 133 2.31 -9.42 2.74
CA LEU A 133 1.81 -10.58 1.98
C LEU A 133 2.21 -10.46 0.50
N ALA A 134 1.99 -9.31 -0.12
CA ALA A 134 2.36 -9.05 -1.51
C ALA A 134 3.87 -9.22 -1.73
N PHE A 135 4.71 -8.73 -0.80
CA PHE A 135 6.15 -8.91 -0.86
C PHE A 135 6.53 -10.40 -0.83
N VAL A 136 5.92 -11.17 0.07
CA VAL A 136 6.15 -12.62 0.16
C VAL A 136 5.70 -13.34 -1.11
N SER A 137 4.56 -12.98 -1.69
CA SER A 137 4.07 -13.54 -2.96
C SER A 137 5.08 -13.33 -4.09
N VAL A 138 5.56 -12.09 -4.22
CA VAL A 138 6.55 -11.69 -5.23
C VAL A 138 7.88 -12.43 -5.02
N ALA A 139 8.34 -12.57 -3.77
CA ALA A 139 9.55 -13.32 -3.44
C ALA A 139 9.42 -14.83 -3.74
N LYS A 140 8.26 -15.44 -3.46
CA LYS A 140 7.98 -16.84 -3.81
C LYS A 140 7.96 -17.03 -5.32
N LEU A 141 7.34 -16.10 -6.05
CA LEU A 141 7.25 -16.14 -7.49
C LEU A 141 8.64 -16.09 -8.14
N GLY A 142 9.53 -15.21 -7.64
CA GLY A 142 10.91 -15.15 -8.10
C GLY A 142 11.69 -16.45 -7.87
N LYS A 143 11.43 -17.17 -6.77
CA LYS A 143 12.04 -18.49 -6.52
C LYS A 143 11.50 -19.56 -7.47
N TRP A 144 10.19 -19.58 -7.69
CA TRP A 144 9.55 -20.52 -8.63
C TRP A 144 10.10 -20.33 -10.04
N ALA A 145 10.16 -19.09 -10.52
CA ALA A 145 10.68 -18.78 -11.86
C ALA A 145 12.13 -19.23 -12.06
N ALA A 146 12.97 -19.08 -11.03
CA ALA A 146 14.36 -19.53 -11.08
C ALA A 146 14.50 -21.06 -11.16
N VAL A 147 13.57 -21.82 -10.60
CA VAL A 147 13.52 -23.28 -10.71
C VAL A 147 13.02 -23.70 -12.09
N SER A 148 11.94 -23.09 -12.58
CA SER A 148 11.35 -23.40 -13.89
C SER A 148 12.29 -23.10 -15.06
N ALA A 149 13.11 -22.04 -14.96
CA ALA A 149 14.12 -21.71 -15.97
C ALA A 149 15.27 -22.73 -16.08
N ALA A 150 15.44 -23.62 -15.09
CA ALA A 150 16.45 -24.66 -15.12
C ALA A 150 15.98 -25.96 -15.81
N SER A 151 14.67 -26.13 -15.99
CA SER A 151 14.04 -27.36 -16.51
C SER A 151 13.64 -27.26 -17.99
N THR A 152 14.37 -26.46 -18.79
CA THR A 152 14.07 -26.15 -20.19
C THR A 152 14.29 -27.33 -21.14
N GLU A 153 13.51 -28.40 -20.97
CA GLU A 153 13.31 -29.40 -22.01
C GLU A 153 11.98 -29.07 -22.72
N SER A 154 12.15 -28.56 -23.94
CA SER A 154 11.14 -27.99 -24.82
C SER A 154 10.13 -29.05 -25.32
N GLU A 155 9.21 -29.47 -24.47
CA GLU A 155 7.99 -30.13 -24.92
C GLU A 155 6.84 -29.11 -25.01
N ASN A 156 5.96 -29.26 -26.01
CA ASN A 156 4.88 -28.33 -26.37
C ASN A 156 3.81 -28.21 -25.26
N VAL A 157 4.15 -27.58 -24.12
CA VAL A 157 3.22 -27.34 -23.03
C VAL A 157 2.31 -26.16 -23.40
N TYR A 158 1.01 -26.42 -23.41
CA TYR A 158 0.00 -25.38 -23.63
C TYR A 158 0.02 -24.38 -22.46
N CYS A 159 0.20 -23.10 -22.79
CA CYS A 159 0.17 -21.98 -21.85
C CYS A 159 -1.12 -21.18 -22.12
N GLU A 160 -1.94 -20.98 -21.08
CA GLU A 160 -3.15 -20.15 -21.18
C GLU A 160 -2.83 -18.64 -21.26
N GLY A 161 -1.61 -18.26 -20.86
CA GLY A 161 -1.10 -16.89 -20.91
C GLY A 161 -0.23 -16.60 -22.13
N VAL A 162 0.74 -15.69 -21.95
CA VAL A 162 1.74 -15.34 -22.97
C VAL A 162 3.11 -15.85 -22.55
N TRP A 163 3.78 -16.53 -23.48
CA TRP A 163 5.18 -16.90 -23.31
C TRP A 163 6.05 -15.64 -23.40
N MET A 164 6.81 -15.39 -22.34
CA MET A 164 7.74 -14.27 -22.26
C MET A 164 9.12 -14.74 -21.85
N ASP A 165 10.14 -14.04 -22.31
CA ASP A 165 11.49 -14.28 -21.83
C ASP A 165 11.58 -13.93 -20.34
N GLU A 166 12.19 -14.80 -19.55
CA GLU A 166 12.37 -14.60 -18.12
C GLU A 166 13.08 -13.28 -17.81
N GLN A 167 14.00 -12.86 -18.68
CA GLN A 167 14.71 -11.59 -18.57
C GLN A 167 13.82 -10.37 -18.84
N ASP A 168 12.73 -10.57 -19.59
CA ASP A 168 11.74 -9.53 -19.82
C ASP A 168 10.80 -9.37 -18.65
N VAL A 169 10.44 -10.46 -17.97
CA VAL A 169 9.59 -10.39 -16.80
C VAL A 169 10.38 -9.97 -15.56
N PHE A 170 11.54 -10.55 -15.31
CA PHE A 170 12.28 -10.33 -14.06
C PHE A 170 13.50 -9.42 -14.20
N GLY A 171 13.82 -9.00 -15.42
CA GLY A 171 15.01 -8.20 -15.72
C GLY A 171 16.27 -9.05 -15.93
N ALA A 172 17.24 -8.50 -16.67
CA ALA A 172 18.56 -9.10 -16.83
C ALA A 172 19.41 -8.86 -15.57
N GLY A 173 19.24 -9.69 -14.54
CA GLY A 173 19.97 -9.55 -13.27
C GLY A 173 21.32 -10.26 -13.24
N ARG A 174 22.42 -9.48 -13.11
CA ARG A 174 23.68 -9.93 -12.47
C ARG A 174 23.49 -9.98 -10.95
N ASN A 175 24.19 -10.91 -10.28
CA ASN A 175 24.11 -11.22 -8.85
C ASN A 175 24.11 -9.98 -7.92
N VAL A 176 23.08 -9.81 -7.11
CA VAL A 176 23.14 -8.98 -5.89
C VAL A 176 22.41 -9.73 -4.77
N SER A 177 23.10 -9.96 -3.66
CA SER A 177 22.58 -10.65 -2.48
C SER A 177 22.14 -9.61 -1.45
N VAL A 178 20.85 -9.54 -1.11
CA VAL A 178 20.39 -8.79 0.07
C VAL A 178 19.38 -9.61 0.87
N LEU A 179 19.56 -9.60 2.19
CA LEU A 179 18.69 -10.19 3.22
C LEU A 179 18.48 -11.73 3.22
N GLY A 180 19.38 -12.51 2.63
CA GLY A 180 19.37 -13.98 2.81
C GLY A 180 18.21 -14.73 2.12
N LEU A 181 17.37 -14.02 1.35
CA LEU A 181 16.42 -14.62 0.41
C LEU A 181 17.16 -14.91 -0.90
N MET A 182 17.55 -16.18 -1.09
CA MET A 182 18.18 -16.62 -2.33
C MET A 182 17.21 -16.56 -3.51
N GLY A 183 17.52 -15.70 -4.50
CA GLY A 183 16.91 -15.65 -5.81
C GLY A 183 17.79 -14.82 -6.77
N ARG A 184 18.55 -15.48 -7.64
CA ARG A 184 19.66 -14.90 -8.43
C ARG A 184 19.29 -13.79 -9.43
N LYS A 185 18.00 -13.55 -9.69
CA LYS A 185 17.51 -12.65 -10.75
C LYS A 185 16.49 -11.60 -10.30
N PHE A 186 16.11 -11.60 -9.02
CA PHE A 186 15.00 -10.78 -8.52
C PHE A 186 15.43 -9.45 -7.85
N ALA A 187 16.74 -9.22 -7.76
CA ALA A 187 17.31 -8.16 -6.91
C ALA A 187 16.91 -6.73 -7.32
N TRP A 188 16.65 -6.45 -8.60
CA TRP A 188 16.31 -5.09 -9.03
C TRP A 188 14.91 -4.65 -8.56
N LEU A 189 13.91 -5.52 -8.78
CA LEU A 189 12.52 -5.26 -8.41
C LEU A 189 12.36 -5.29 -6.88
N GLU A 190 13.01 -6.25 -6.22
CA GLU A 190 13.01 -6.37 -4.76
C GLU A 190 13.59 -5.10 -4.11
N HIS A 191 14.75 -4.63 -4.57
CA HIS A 191 15.40 -3.46 -3.98
C HIS A 191 14.65 -2.15 -4.20
N ARG A 192 14.10 -1.94 -5.40
CA ARG A 192 13.47 -0.66 -5.74
C ARG A 192 12.01 -0.58 -5.33
N VAL A 193 11.29 -1.70 -5.41
CA VAL A 193 9.84 -1.73 -5.23
C VAL A 193 9.44 -2.44 -3.95
N GLY A 194 10.16 -3.48 -3.51
CA GLY A 194 9.77 -4.29 -2.33
C GLY A 194 10.30 -3.77 -0.99
N ILE A 195 11.59 -3.42 -0.90
CA ILE A 195 12.22 -3.01 0.35
C ILE A 195 11.66 -1.68 0.90
N PRO A 196 11.47 -0.61 0.10
CA PRO A 196 11.01 0.65 0.65
C PRO A 196 9.64 0.55 1.35
N PRO A 197 8.61 -0.11 0.78
CA PRO A 197 7.35 -0.38 1.49
C PRO A 197 7.50 -1.08 2.83
N LEU A 198 8.42 -2.04 2.96
CA LEU A 198 8.66 -2.74 4.23
C LEU A 198 9.30 -1.82 5.26
N VAL A 199 10.26 -0.98 4.86
CA VAL A 199 10.87 0.02 5.75
C VAL A 199 9.81 1.00 6.25
N PHE A 200 8.95 1.50 5.36
CA PHE A 200 7.86 2.39 5.75
C PHE A 200 6.78 1.67 6.56
N SER A 201 6.56 0.38 6.34
CA SER A 201 5.65 -0.44 7.15
C SER A 201 6.09 -0.47 8.61
N VAL A 202 7.39 -0.64 8.87
CA VAL A 202 7.95 -0.57 10.23
C VAL A 202 7.72 0.81 10.84
N VAL A 203 7.93 1.89 10.07
CA VAL A 203 7.68 3.26 10.52
C VAL A 203 6.19 3.49 10.82
N ALA A 204 5.28 2.98 9.98
CA ALA A 204 3.84 3.06 10.18
C ALA A 204 3.42 2.35 11.48
N LEU A 205 3.89 1.12 11.69
CA LEU A 205 3.62 0.33 12.91
C LEU A 205 4.16 1.02 14.17
N PHE A 206 5.33 1.64 14.08
CA PHE A 206 5.87 2.46 15.17
C PHE A 206 4.95 3.67 15.45
N GLY A 207 4.48 4.36 14.41
CA GLY A 207 3.53 5.47 14.52
C GLY A 207 2.20 5.07 15.18
N ILE A 208 1.69 3.87 14.88
CA ILE A 208 0.50 3.29 15.52
C ILE A 208 0.77 3.03 17.01
N SER A 209 1.91 2.42 17.33
CA SER A 209 2.27 1.97 18.68
C SER A 209 2.52 3.12 19.65
N VAL A 210 3.31 4.12 19.25
CA VAL A 210 3.66 5.28 20.11
C VAL A 210 2.41 6.04 20.56
N SER A 211 1.41 6.15 19.69
CA SER A 211 0.23 6.92 20.04
C SER A 211 -0.67 6.24 21.08
N ASN A 212 -0.67 4.91 21.17
CA ASN A 212 -1.42 4.21 22.22
C ASN A 212 -0.78 4.42 23.59
N LYS A 213 0.57 4.37 23.66
CA LYS A 213 1.32 4.57 24.91
C LYS A 213 1.09 5.96 25.51
N GLN A 214 1.09 7.00 24.68
CA GLN A 214 0.81 8.37 25.14
C GLN A 214 -0.59 8.54 25.74
N ARG A 215 -1.62 7.90 25.15
CA ARG A 215 -2.99 7.93 25.69
C ARG A 215 -3.11 7.20 27.03
N MET A 216 -2.46 6.04 27.16
CA MET A 216 -2.45 5.30 28.43
C MET A 216 -1.75 6.09 29.55
N MET A 217 -0.61 6.74 29.24
CA MET A 217 0.08 7.59 30.21
C MET A 217 -0.74 8.81 30.64
N ALA A 218 -1.43 9.47 29.69
CA ALA A 218 -2.29 10.60 30.01
C ALA A 218 -3.44 10.19 30.95
N ARG A 219 -4.12 9.06 30.67
CA ARG A 219 -5.17 8.53 31.56
C ARG A 219 -4.64 8.17 32.94
N ARG A 220 -3.46 7.56 33.01
CA ARG A 220 -2.84 7.18 34.29
C ARG A 220 -2.47 8.40 35.13
N SER A 221 -1.91 9.45 34.50
CA SER A 221 -1.57 10.69 35.20
C SER A 221 -2.77 11.45 35.78
N GLU A 222 -3.97 11.22 35.24
CA GLU A 222 -5.21 11.80 35.75
C GLU A 222 -5.73 11.04 36.97
N VAL A 223 -5.46 9.73 37.05
CA VAL A 223 -5.85 8.86 38.17
C VAL A 223 -4.86 8.93 39.35
N GLU A 224 -3.56 9.08 39.09
CA GLU A 224 -2.50 9.08 40.12
C GLU A 224 -2.22 10.45 40.75
N ARG A 225 -2.97 11.51 40.42
CA ARG A 225 -2.82 12.84 41.06
C ARG A 225 -3.40 12.85 42.48
N GLY A 226 -2.72 12.16 43.40
CA GLY A 226 -2.87 12.37 44.84
C GLY A 226 -2.21 13.70 45.26
N PRO A 227 -2.70 14.37 46.31
CA PRO A 227 -2.34 15.76 46.62
C PRO A 227 -0.89 16.02 47.09
N ASP A 228 -0.08 15.02 47.44
CA ASP A 228 1.14 15.28 48.25
C ASP A 228 2.49 14.81 47.67
N GLU A 229 2.62 14.53 46.36
CA GLU A 229 3.92 14.08 45.81
C GLU A 229 4.81 15.24 45.28
N ILE A 230 5.95 15.44 45.94
CA ILE A 230 7.01 16.38 45.53
C ILE A 230 7.79 15.75 44.35
N ILE A 231 7.52 16.21 43.13
CA ILE A 231 8.14 15.69 41.90
C ILE A 231 9.52 16.33 41.69
N ILE A 232 10.58 15.52 41.72
CA ILE A 232 11.94 15.92 41.39
C ILE A 232 12.10 16.03 39.86
N ASP A 233 12.50 17.21 39.38
CA ASP A 233 12.47 17.63 37.97
C ASP A 233 13.68 17.17 37.12
N THR A 234 14.03 15.88 37.17
CA THR A 234 15.03 15.28 36.26
C THR A 234 14.51 15.04 34.84
N SER A 235 13.21 15.27 34.60
CA SER A 235 12.54 14.95 33.34
C SER A 235 12.71 16.01 32.23
N GLY A 236 13.05 17.26 32.58
CA GLY A 236 13.06 18.40 31.65
C GLY A 236 14.11 18.33 30.53
N THR A 237 15.33 17.88 30.83
CA THR A 237 16.45 17.88 29.86
C THR A 237 16.30 16.78 28.81
N LEU A 238 15.81 15.60 29.20
CA LEU A 238 15.54 14.48 28.30
C LEU A 238 14.36 14.80 27.36
N ARG A 239 13.32 15.45 27.89
CA ARG A 239 12.13 15.84 27.12
C ARG A 239 12.44 16.88 26.03
N SER A 240 13.26 17.88 26.33
CA SER A 240 13.65 18.91 25.34
C SER A 240 14.44 18.32 24.17
N ARG A 241 15.38 17.41 24.43
CA ARG A 241 16.12 16.68 23.38
C ARG A 241 15.19 15.82 22.53
N LEU A 242 14.25 15.11 23.16
CA LEU A 242 13.28 14.27 22.45
C LEU A 242 12.40 15.10 21.50
N HIS A 243 11.95 16.28 21.95
CA HIS A 243 11.14 17.18 21.13
C HIS A 243 11.91 17.70 19.90
N SER A 244 13.18 18.08 20.07
CA SER A 244 14.03 18.54 18.96
C SER A 244 14.21 17.44 17.92
N LEU A 245 14.54 16.22 18.36
CA LEU A 245 14.72 15.06 17.49
C LEU A 245 13.42 14.68 16.77
N GLN A 246 12.28 14.74 17.47
CA GLN A 246 10.98 14.47 16.86
C GLN A 246 10.62 15.52 15.79
N ARG A 247 10.99 16.79 15.99
CA ARG A 247 10.77 17.85 14.99
C ARG A 247 11.63 17.63 13.76
N ALA A 248 12.92 17.33 13.94
CA ALA A 248 13.83 17.01 12.85
C ALA A 248 13.35 15.79 12.05
N LEU A 249 12.94 14.71 12.74
CA LEU A 249 12.40 13.51 12.09
C LEU A 249 11.13 13.80 11.29
N ARG A 250 10.20 14.63 11.80
CA ARG A 250 9.00 15.03 11.04
C ARG A 250 9.35 15.80 9.78
N ILE A 251 10.30 16.73 9.84
CA ILE A 251 10.74 17.51 8.67
C ILE A 251 11.37 16.56 7.64
N LEU A 252 12.27 15.67 8.08
CA LEU A 252 12.88 14.68 7.21
C LEU A 252 11.84 13.79 6.53
N LEU A 253 10.88 13.24 7.30
CA LEU A 253 9.80 12.43 6.77
C LEU A 253 8.87 13.20 5.83
N SER A 254 8.64 14.50 6.08
CA SER A 254 7.80 15.32 5.19
C SER A 254 8.41 15.56 3.81
N LEU A 255 9.74 15.43 3.68
CA LEU A 255 10.44 15.51 2.40
C LEU A 255 10.66 14.13 1.79
N ALA A 256 11.02 13.14 2.63
CA ALA A 256 11.33 11.79 2.19
C ALA A 256 10.10 11.03 1.67
N LEU A 257 8.93 11.15 2.33
CA LEU A 257 7.74 10.40 1.94
C LEU A 257 7.22 10.76 0.53
N PRO A 258 7.04 12.06 0.16
CA PRO A 258 6.65 12.42 -1.21
C PRO A 258 7.69 12.01 -2.25
N ALA A 259 8.98 12.20 -1.95
CA ALA A 259 10.07 11.81 -2.86
C ALA A 259 10.06 10.29 -3.12
N MET A 260 9.83 9.48 -2.09
CA MET A 260 9.72 8.03 -2.22
C MET A 260 8.46 7.59 -2.95
N ALA A 261 7.32 8.27 -2.76
CA ALA A 261 6.12 8.00 -3.54
C ALA A 261 6.36 8.25 -5.03
N ILE A 262 6.99 9.37 -5.39
CA ILE A 262 7.35 9.68 -6.78
C ILE A 262 8.32 8.63 -7.33
N PHE A 263 9.36 8.28 -6.58
CA PHE A 263 10.33 7.26 -6.97
C PHE A 263 9.66 5.91 -7.25
N MET A 264 8.72 5.49 -6.40
CA MET A 264 7.97 4.26 -6.58
C MET A 264 7.12 4.29 -7.85
N VAL A 265 6.31 5.34 -8.04
CA VAL A 265 5.46 5.50 -9.23
C VAL A 265 6.30 5.49 -10.50
N VAL A 266 7.40 6.26 -10.53
CA VAL A 266 8.29 6.32 -11.70
C VAL A 266 8.95 4.97 -11.94
N SER A 267 9.45 4.30 -10.91
CA SER A 267 10.09 2.98 -11.08
C SER A 267 9.11 1.93 -11.57
N ALA A 268 7.88 1.94 -11.06
CA ALA A 268 6.83 1.02 -11.43
C ALA A 268 6.35 1.24 -12.87
N GLU A 269 6.09 2.49 -13.25
CA GLU A 269 5.69 2.81 -14.62
C GLU A 269 6.85 2.66 -15.60
N GLN A 270 8.10 2.89 -15.22
CA GLN A 270 9.24 2.55 -16.07
C GLN A 270 9.33 1.04 -16.30
N TYR A 271 9.16 0.23 -15.24
CA TYR A 271 9.15 -1.22 -15.35
C TYR A 271 8.00 -1.69 -16.25
N LEU A 272 6.79 -1.19 -15.99
CA LEU A 272 5.60 -1.54 -16.76
C LEU A 272 5.70 -1.01 -18.19
N LEU A 273 6.13 0.22 -18.48
CA LEU A 273 6.25 0.70 -19.85
C LEU A 273 7.37 0.00 -20.63
N ALA A 274 8.52 -0.26 -20.00
CA ALA A 274 9.64 -0.94 -20.66
C ALA A 274 9.33 -2.41 -20.97
N LYS A 275 8.45 -3.06 -20.19
CA LYS A 275 8.13 -4.49 -20.33
C LYS A 275 6.72 -4.78 -20.86
N SER A 276 5.76 -3.87 -20.68
CA SER A 276 4.35 -4.04 -21.08
C SER A 276 4.09 -3.96 -22.57
N SER A 277 5.04 -3.51 -23.39
CA SER A 277 4.90 -3.73 -24.84
C SER A 277 4.67 -5.21 -25.16
N ASN A 278 5.14 -6.09 -24.26
CA ASN A 278 5.04 -7.53 -24.39
C ASN A 278 4.05 -8.17 -23.38
N ILE A 279 3.63 -7.47 -22.31
CA ILE A 279 2.62 -7.97 -21.36
C ILE A 279 1.24 -7.46 -21.79
N PRO A 280 0.38 -8.30 -22.40
CA PRO A 280 -0.96 -7.85 -22.75
C PRO A 280 -1.75 -7.50 -21.48
N SER A 281 -2.47 -6.39 -21.54
CA SER A 281 -3.55 -6.15 -20.60
C SER A 281 -4.78 -6.92 -21.07
N GLU A 282 -5.49 -7.54 -20.13
CA GLU A 282 -6.73 -8.27 -20.41
C GLU A 282 -7.77 -7.38 -21.09
N GLU A 283 -7.78 -6.08 -20.77
CA GLU A 283 -8.71 -5.11 -21.31
C GLU A 283 -8.01 -3.94 -22.02
N LYS A 284 -8.61 -3.46 -23.12
CA LYS A 284 -8.18 -2.21 -23.77
C LYS A 284 -8.53 -1.01 -22.90
N MET A 285 -7.78 0.09 -23.03
CA MET A 285 -8.04 1.36 -22.31
C MET A 285 -9.45 1.94 -22.54
N SER A 286 -10.10 1.55 -23.65
CA SER A 286 -11.49 1.92 -23.96
C SER A 286 -12.54 1.01 -23.32
N SER A 287 -12.15 -0.04 -22.57
CA SER A 287 -13.10 -0.93 -21.88
C SER A 287 -13.77 -0.18 -20.73
N VAL A 288 -15.05 -0.49 -20.49
CA VAL A 288 -15.80 0.11 -19.37
C VAL A 288 -15.19 -0.28 -18.02
N GLY A 289 -14.57 -1.47 -17.92
CA GLY A 289 -13.92 -1.97 -16.71
C GLY A 289 -12.85 -1.03 -16.16
N GLN A 290 -11.99 -0.48 -17.03
CA GLN A 290 -10.93 0.45 -16.61
C GLN A 290 -11.47 1.79 -16.08
N TRP A 291 -12.60 2.27 -16.61
CA TRP A 291 -13.23 3.53 -16.21
C TRP A 291 -14.09 3.41 -14.95
N GLY A 292 -14.47 2.20 -14.54
CA GLY A 292 -15.34 1.97 -13.39
C GLY A 292 -14.85 2.64 -12.10
N VAL A 293 -13.53 2.63 -11.86
CA VAL A 293 -12.92 3.23 -10.66
C VAL A 293 -13.05 4.76 -10.67
N TRP A 294 -12.91 5.38 -11.83
CA TRP A 294 -13.07 6.82 -12.01
C TRP A 294 -14.53 7.24 -11.80
N ALA A 295 -15.46 6.48 -12.38
CA ALA A 295 -16.89 6.71 -12.19
C ALA A 295 -17.31 6.58 -10.72
N ALA A 296 -16.83 5.54 -10.02
CA ALA A 296 -17.10 5.33 -8.60
C ALA A 296 -16.59 6.49 -7.75
N THR A 297 -15.36 6.96 -8.00
CA THR A 297 -14.80 8.11 -7.27
C THR A 297 -15.55 9.41 -7.60
N GLY A 298 -15.98 9.58 -8.86
CA GLY A 298 -16.86 10.67 -9.27
C GLY A 298 -18.16 10.69 -8.46
N ALA A 299 -18.80 9.53 -8.25
CA ALA A 299 -19.99 9.42 -7.43
C ALA A 299 -19.73 9.80 -5.96
N VAL A 300 -18.61 9.35 -5.38
CA VAL A 300 -18.20 9.74 -4.01
C VAL A 300 -17.95 11.24 -3.90
N LEU A 301 -17.34 11.86 -4.92
CA LEU A 301 -17.12 13.31 -4.97
C LEU A 301 -18.44 14.07 -5.00
N VAL A 302 -19.41 13.65 -5.82
CA VAL A 302 -20.75 14.25 -5.87
C VAL A 302 -21.46 14.11 -4.53
N ALA A 303 -21.45 12.92 -3.92
CA ALA A 303 -22.08 12.69 -2.62
C ALA A 303 -21.48 13.56 -1.50
N THR A 304 -20.15 13.68 -1.47
CA THR A 304 -19.45 14.50 -0.48
C THR A 304 -19.67 16.00 -0.70
N LEU A 305 -19.78 16.45 -1.95
CA LEU A 305 -20.16 17.82 -2.28
C LEU A 305 -21.59 18.12 -1.82
N VAL A 306 -22.55 17.24 -2.13
CA VAL A 306 -23.96 17.40 -1.70
C VAL A 306 -24.04 17.49 -0.18
N ASN A 307 -23.33 16.63 0.55
CA ASN A 307 -23.28 16.68 2.01
C ASN A 307 -22.68 17.99 2.52
N ALA A 308 -21.59 18.47 1.92
CA ALA A 308 -20.97 19.74 2.30
C ALA A 308 -21.89 20.94 2.04
N VAL A 309 -22.65 20.92 0.93
CA VAL A 309 -23.64 21.96 0.62
C VAL A 309 -24.79 21.94 1.62
N ARG A 310 -25.31 20.75 2.00
CA ARG A 310 -26.36 20.62 3.02
C ARG A 310 -25.91 21.10 4.39
N GLU A 311 -24.67 20.79 4.79
CA GLU A 311 -24.06 21.27 6.05
C GLU A 311 -23.97 22.81 6.05
N LYS A 312 -23.50 23.41 4.95
CA LYS A 312 -23.40 24.87 4.81
C LYS A 312 -24.76 25.58 4.83
N MET A 313 -25.81 24.94 4.30
CA MET A 313 -27.17 25.49 4.32
C MET A 313 -27.89 25.33 5.67
N GLY A 314 -27.25 24.73 6.68
CA GLY A 314 -27.87 24.57 8.01
C GLY A 314 -29.05 23.60 8.02
N VAL A 315 -29.24 22.81 6.97
CA VAL A 315 -30.35 21.83 6.84
C VAL A 315 -30.14 20.63 7.78
N GLN A 316 -28.96 20.52 8.41
CA GLN A 316 -28.61 19.43 9.31
C GLN A 316 -28.92 19.77 10.77
N LYS A 317 -30.21 19.77 11.11
CA LYS A 317 -30.71 19.60 12.48
C LYS A 317 -31.97 18.75 12.45
N VAL A 318 -31.79 17.44 12.44
CA VAL A 318 -32.72 16.57 13.15
C VAL A 318 -31.84 15.91 14.20
N ASP A 319 -31.84 16.51 15.40
CA ASP A 319 -31.39 15.82 16.58
C ASP A 319 -32.29 14.58 16.69
N VAL A 320 -31.80 13.43 16.23
CA VAL A 320 -32.36 12.14 16.61
C VAL A 320 -32.00 12.01 18.09
N LYS A 321 -32.82 12.67 18.90
CA LYS A 321 -32.91 12.45 20.33
C LYS A 321 -33.41 11.01 20.42
N TRP A 322 -32.47 10.07 20.53
CA TRP A 322 -32.80 8.72 20.93
C TRP A 322 -33.58 8.89 22.22
N ALA A 323 -34.89 8.63 22.14
CA ALA A 323 -35.73 8.56 23.31
C ALA A 323 -35.07 7.49 24.18
N GLU A 324 -34.37 7.92 25.23
CA GLU A 324 -34.05 7.07 26.35
C GLU A 324 -35.40 6.62 26.87
N ASP A 325 -35.72 5.36 26.59
CA ASP A 325 -36.89 4.66 27.10
C ASP A 325 -37.01 4.94 28.61
N GLU A 326 -38.10 5.62 28.98
CA GLU A 326 -38.63 5.61 30.34
C GLU A 326 -38.75 4.15 30.77
N SER A 327 -37.92 3.77 31.73
CA SER A 327 -38.01 2.46 32.38
C SER A 327 -39.29 2.48 33.24
N PRO A 328 -40.26 1.57 33.03
CA PRO A 328 -41.48 1.58 33.79
C PRO A 328 -41.20 1.23 35.26
N SER A 329 -41.78 2.08 36.11
CA SER A 329 -41.90 2.00 37.55
C SER A 329 -41.95 0.60 38.15
N VAL A 330 -41.14 0.45 39.20
CA VAL A 330 -41.24 -0.50 40.31
C VAL A 330 -42.70 -0.76 40.70
N ILE A 331 -43.10 -2.03 40.73
CA ILE A 331 -44.32 -2.52 41.40
C ILE A 331 -43.87 -3.13 42.75
N PRO A 332 -44.58 -2.86 43.86
CA PRO A 332 -44.11 -3.01 45.25
C PRO A 332 -43.80 -4.43 45.71
#